data_AF-A0A432HQ65-F1
#
_entry.id   AF-A0A432HQ65-F1
#
_cell.length_a   1.000
_cell.length_b   1.000
_cell.length_c   1.000
_cell.angle_alpha   90.00
_cell.angle_beta   90.00
_cell.angle_gamma   90.00
#
_symmetry.space_group_name_H-M   'P 1'
#
loop_
_entity.id
_entity.type
_entity.pdbx_description
1 polymer ?
#
loop_
_entity_poly.entity_id
_entity_poly.type
_entity_poly.pdbx_seq_one_letter_code
_entity_poly.pdbx_strand_id
1 'polypeptide(L)'
;MPRLNLSDADNLKMGKLIADAWRFPATRKKLLENPEKAMTDAGITIPNVDQVRIVAIEDTRSTVHLVLPVRPDNVTLTDLGEDAFLAELGTKIFAACR
;
A
#
# COMPACT_ATOMS: atom_id res chain seq x y z
N MET A 1 10.80 5.15 -4.44
CA MET A 1 9.94 4.41 -3.50
C MET A 1 8.65 4.06 -4.23
N PRO A 2 8.44 2.81 -4.68
CA PRO A 2 7.18 2.45 -5.31
C PRO A 2 6.09 2.43 -4.25
N ARG A 3 5.26 3.48 -4.24
CA ARG A 3 3.94 3.47 -3.61
C ARG A 3 2.92 3.42 -4.74
N LEU A 4 1.79 2.76 -4.50
CA LEU A 4 0.63 2.88 -5.37
C LEU A 4 0.19 4.35 -5.35
N ASN A 5 0.41 5.03 -6.48
CA ASN A 5 -0.07 6.39 -6.69
C ASN A 5 -1.24 6.32 -7.67
N LEU A 6 -2.46 6.27 -7.14
CA LEU A 6 -3.69 6.16 -7.92
C LEU A 6 -4.20 7.54 -8.31
N SER A 7 -4.85 7.64 -9.48
CA SER A 7 -5.59 8.84 -9.87
C SER A 7 -6.82 9.06 -8.98
N ASP A 8 -7.37 10.28 -8.95
CA ASP A 8 -8.61 10.57 -8.20
C ASP A 8 -9.77 9.66 -8.61
N ALA A 9 -9.90 9.40 -9.92
CA ALA A 9 -10.90 8.47 -10.45
C ALA A 9 -10.68 7.03 -9.95
N ASP A 10 -9.42 6.60 -9.86
CA ASP A 10 -9.07 5.26 -9.36
C ASP A 10 -9.18 5.14 -7.83
N ASN A 11 -8.98 6.24 -7.09
CA ASN A 11 -9.22 6.30 -5.65
C ASN A 11 -10.70 6.01 -5.31
N LEU A 12 -11.64 6.56 -6.08
CA LEU A 12 -13.06 6.25 -5.91
C LEU A 12 -13.38 4.77 -6.19
N LYS A 13 -12.80 4.20 -7.24
CA LYS A 13 -12.96 2.77 -7.56
C LYS A 13 -12.35 1.88 -6.48
N MET A 14 -11.19 2.26 -5.93
CA MET A 14 -10.56 1.57 -4.81
C MET A 14 -11.46 1.57 -3.57
N GLY A 15 -12.01 2.72 -3.20
CA GLY A 15 -12.98 2.82 -2.10
C GLY A 15 -14.20 1.93 -2.29
N LYS A 16 -14.73 1.87 -3.52
CA LYS A 16 -15.82 0.94 -3.88
C LYS A 16 -15.38 -0.52 -3.75
N LEU A 17 -14.20 -0.90 -4.25
CA LEU A 17 -13.68 -2.28 -4.15
C LEU A 17 -13.54 -2.72 -2.69
N ILE A 18 -13.04 -1.84 -1.82
CA ILE A 18 -12.92 -2.11 -0.38
C ILE A 18 -14.30 -2.28 0.26
N ALA A 19 -15.26 -1.39 -0.05
CA ALA A 19 -16.62 -1.52 0.45
C ALA A 19 -17.30 -2.81 -0.03
N ASP A 20 -17.06 -3.21 -1.29
CA ASP A 20 -17.54 -4.46 -1.86
C ASP A 20 -16.87 -5.66 -1.18
N ALA A 21 -15.59 -5.58 -0.83
CA ALA A 21 -14.90 -6.62 -0.06
C ALA A 21 -15.53 -6.82 1.33
N TRP A 22 -15.94 -5.75 2.03
CA TRP A 22 -16.63 -5.89 3.32
C TRP A 22 -18.02 -6.51 3.21
N ARG A 23 -18.72 -6.27 2.09
CA ARG A 23 -20.08 -6.79 1.86
C ARG A 23 -20.09 -8.22 1.33
N PHE A 24 -19.11 -8.56 0.49
CA PHE A 24 -19.09 -9.79 -0.28
C PHE A 24 -17.82 -10.60 0.02
N PRO A 25 -17.93 -11.75 0.73
CA PRO A 25 -16.79 -12.57 1.10
C PRO A 25 -15.93 -13.04 -0.08
N ALA A 26 -16.54 -13.29 -1.25
CA ALA A 26 -15.82 -13.68 -2.46
C ALA A 26 -14.89 -12.56 -2.96
N THR A 27 -15.33 -11.30 -2.88
CA THR A 27 -14.53 -10.13 -3.25
C THR A 27 -13.37 -9.95 -2.27
N ARG A 28 -13.62 -10.07 -0.95
CA ARG A 28 -12.57 -10.04 0.07
C ARG A 28 -11.51 -11.11 -0.17
N LYS A 29 -11.94 -12.36 -0.39
CA LYS A 29 -11.03 -13.48 -0.67
C LYS A 29 -10.16 -13.19 -1.89
N LYS A 30 -10.78 -12.75 -3.00
CA LYS A 30 -10.06 -12.43 -4.22
C LYS A 30 -9.06 -11.29 -4.04
N LEU A 31 -9.43 -10.24 -3.32
CA LEU A 31 -8.54 -9.12 -3.04
C LEU A 31 -7.31 -9.54 -2.22
N LEU A 32 -7.49 -10.43 -1.24
CA LEU A 32 -6.40 -10.95 -0.40
C LEU A 32 -5.49 -11.94 -1.15
N GLU A 33 -6.05 -12.79 -2.00
CA GLU A 33 -5.29 -13.81 -2.73
C GLU A 33 -4.61 -13.27 -4.01
N ASN A 34 -5.28 -12.37 -4.73
CA ASN A 34 -4.81 -11.80 -5.99
C ASN A 34 -5.22 -10.32 -6.12
N PRO A 35 -4.52 -9.42 -5.40
CA PRO A 35 -4.90 -8.01 -5.33
C PRO A 35 -4.80 -7.30 -6.68
N GLU A 36 -3.76 -7.58 -7.47
CA GLU A 36 -3.57 -7.01 -8.81
C GLU A 36 -4.78 -7.30 -9.68
N LYS A 37 -5.19 -8.58 -9.76
CA LYS A 37 -6.37 -8.96 -10.54
C LYS A 37 -7.66 -8.36 -9.99
N ALA A 38 -7.82 -8.31 -8.67
CA ALA A 38 -9.00 -7.71 -8.06
C ALA A 38 -9.14 -6.22 -8.42
N MET A 39 -8.02 -5.49 -8.40
CA MET A 39 -7.94 -4.08 -8.77
C MET A 39 -8.20 -3.87 -10.27
N THR A 40 -7.54 -4.64 -11.15
CA THR A 40 -7.76 -4.52 -12.61
C THR A 40 -9.19 -4.87 -13.00
N ASP A 41 -9.78 -5.91 -12.41
CA ASP A 41 -11.18 -6.31 -12.67
C ASP A 41 -12.16 -5.24 -12.15
N ALA A 42 -11.77 -4.43 -11.16
CA ALA A 42 -12.51 -3.26 -10.69
C ALA A 42 -12.27 -1.99 -11.55
N GLY A 43 -11.47 -2.10 -12.62
CA GLY A 43 -11.14 -1.02 -13.53
C GLY A 43 -10.14 -0.01 -12.97
N ILE A 44 -9.36 -0.39 -11.96
CA ILE A 44 -8.29 0.42 -11.38
C ILE A 44 -7.02 0.22 -12.20
N THR A 45 -6.43 1.33 -12.65
CA THR A 45 -5.13 1.28 -13.34
C THR A 45 -4.01 1.23 -12.31
N ILE A 46 -3.12 0.26 -12.44
CA ILE A 46 -1.95 0.09 -11.57
C ILE A 46 -0.71 0.60 -12.33
N PRO A 47 -0.07 1.69 -11.88
CA PRO A 47 1.17 2.15 -12.50
C PRO A 47 2.27 1.09 -12.33
N ASN A 48 3.00 0.81 -13.42
CA ASN A 48 4.12 -0.14 -13.43
C ASN A 48 3.76 -1.53 -12.90
N VAL A 49 2.55 -2.02 -13.20
CA VAL A 49 2.03 -3.31 -12.69
C VAL A 49 2.96 -4.50 -12.94
N ASP A 50 3.75 -4.48 -14.02
CA ASP A 50 4.70 -5.56 -14.35
C ASP A 50 6.02 -5.49 -13.55
N GLN A 51 6.25 -4.41 -12.79
CA GLN A 51 7.50 -4.16 -12.06
C GLN A 51 7.33 -4.22 -10.55
N VAL A 52 6.09 -4.28 -10.06
CA VAL A 52 5.78 -4.25 -8.63
C VAL A 52 4.85 -5.40 -8.29
N ARG A 53 5.08 -6.03 -7.14
CA ARG A 53 4.15 -7.00 -6.56
C ARG A 53 3.31 -6.30 -5.52
N ILE A 54 1.99 -6.42 -5.62
CA ILE A 54 1.06 -5.90 -4.61
C ILE A 54 0.69 -7.02 -3.64
N VAL A 55 0.69 -6.70 -2.35
CA VAL A 55 0.23 -7.59 -1.28
C VAL A 55 -0.88 -6.89 -0.52
N ALA A 56 -2.07 -7.48 -0.51
CA ALA A 56 -3.16 -7.02 0.34
C ALA A 56 -3.09 -7.79 1.66
N ILE A 57 -3.08 -7.04 2.76
CA ILE A 57 -3.20 -7.58 4.11
C ILE A 57 -4.29 -6.78 4.81
N GLU A 58 -5.13 -7.47 5.57
CA GLU A 58 -6.26 -6.86 6.23
C GLU A 58 -6.00 -6.67 7.70
N ASP A 59 -6.21 -5.44 8.16
CA ASP A 59 -6.23 -5.13 9.58
C ASP A 59 -7.47 -5.73 10.24
N THR A 60 -7.29 -6.19 11.48
CA THR A 60 -8.37 -6.70 12.33
C THR A 60 -8.38 -5.92 13.64
N ARG A 61 -9.38 -6.18 14.50
CA ARG A 61 -9.48 -5.51 15.81
C ARG A 61 -8.24 -5.69 16.70
N SER A 62 -7.49 -6.78 16.51
CA SER A 62 -6.33 -7.13 17.33
C SER A 62 -5.00 -7.06 16.57
N THR A 63 -5.03 -6.83 15.27
CA THR A 63 -3.83 -6.92 14.41
C THR A 63 -3.82 -5.78 13.42
N VAL A 64 -2.75 -5.00 13.44
CA VAL A 64 -2.45 -3.97 12.43
C VAL A 64 -1.09 -4.27 11.81
N HIS A 65 -0.86 -3.78 10.59
CA HIS A 65 0.35 -4.07 9.83
C HIS A 65 1.26 -2.86 9.72
N LEU A 66 2.57 -3.10 9.85
CA LEU A 66 3.62 -2.12 9.62
C LEU A 66 4.33 -2.44 8.31
N VAL A 67 4.39 -1.47 7.39
CA VAL A 67 5.18 -1.59 6.16
C VAL A 67 6.57 -1.04 6.41
N LEU A 68 7.58 -1.92 6.32
CA LEU A 68 8.98 -1.52 6.27
C LEU A 68 9.31 -1.07 4.83
N PRO A 69 9.61 0.22 4.59
CA PRO A 69 9.93 0.70 3.25
C PRO A 69 11.27 0.16 2.75
N VAL A 70 11.46 0.17 1.43
CA VAL A 70 12.75 -0.12 0.80
C VAL A 70 13.79 0.90 1.26
N ARG A 71 14.98 0.45 1.65
CA ARG A 71 16.11 1.32 1.97
C ARG A 71 16.47 2.17 0.73
N PRO A 72 16.58 3.50 0.84
CA PRO A 72 17.05 4.32 -0.27
C PRO A 72 18.52 4.03 -0.59
N ASP A 73 18.88 4.02 -1.88
CA ASP A 73 20.25 3.69 -2.34
C ASP A 73 21.29 4.74 -1.92
N ASN A 74 20.85 5.97 -1.65
CA ASN A 74 21.71 7.11 -1.31
C ASN A 74 21.91 7.33 0.19
N VAL A 75 21.66 6.32 1.03
CA VAL A 75 21.77 6.40 2.49
C VAL A 75 22.95 5.57 2.98
N THR A 76 23.91 6.22 3.64
CA THR A 76 25.08 5.62 4.28
C THR A 76 24.79 5.17 5.71
N LEU A 77 25.70 4.40 6.32
CA LEU A 77 25.55 3.96 7.72
C LEU A 77 25.59 5.12 8.71
N THR A 78 26.31 6.20 8.40
CA THR A 78 26.35 7.42 9.22
C THR A 78 24.98 8.08 9.23
N ASP A 79 24.35 8.21 8.06
CA ASP A 79 23.03 8.82 7.91
C ASP A 79 21.96 8.07 8.74
N LEU A 80 22.10 6.75 8.92
CA LEU A 80 21.17 5.95 9.74
C LEU A 80 21.20 6.31 11.24
N GLY A 81 22.27 6.94 11.72
CA GLY A 81 22.41 7.38 13.10
C GLY A 81 22.02 8.84 13.32
N GLU A 82 21.68 9.58 12.26
CA GLU A 82 21.34 10.99 12.35
C GLU A 82 19.88 11.18 12.77
N ASP A 83 19.65 11.92 13.86
CA ASP A 83 18.31 12.16 14.41
C ASP A 83 17.33 12.75 13.38
N ALA A 84 17.82 13.60 12.48
CA ALA A 84 17.01 14.17 11.41
C ALA A 84 16.50 13.11 10.44
N PHE A 85 17.36 12.18 10.04
CA PHE A 85 17.00 11.07 9.16
C PHE A 85 16.08 10.06 9.88
N LEU A 86 16.33 9.78 11.15
CA LEU A 86 15.46 8.94 11.98
C LEU A 86 14.06 9.54 12.14
N ALA A 87 13.96 10.86 12.32
CA ALA A 87 12.67 11.57 12.37
C ALA A 87 11.93 11.51 11.02
N GLU A 88 12.66 11.62 9.90
CA GLU A 88 12.09 11.43 8.56
C GLU A 88 11.54 10.01 8.37
N LEU A 89 12.29 8.98 8.76
CA LEU A 89 11.83 7.60 8.68
C LEU A 89 10.58 7.36 9.54
N GLY A 90 10.57 7.86 10.79
CA GLY A 90 9.45 7.72 11.71
C GLY A 90 8.16 8.38 11.20
N THR A 91 8.27 9.50 10.49
CA THR A 91 7.12 10.21 9.93
C THR A 91 6.65 9.58 8.62
N LYS A 92 7.55 9.21 7.71
CA LYS A 92 7.17 8.68 6.39
C LYS A 92 6.46 7.34 6.42
N ILE A 93 6.65 6.54 7.47
CA ILE A 93 5.95 5.27 7.68
C ILE A 93 4.43 5.49 7.84
N PHE A 94 4.01 6.55 8.55
CA PHE A 94 2.61 6.78 8.90
C PHE A 94 1.97 8.02 8.22
N ALA A 95 2.79 8.96 7.74
CA ALA A 95 2.32 10.26 7.22
C ALA A 95 1.70 10.21 5.82
N ALA A 96 1.62 9.04 5.17
CA ALA A 96 0.97 8.90 3.86
C ALA A 96 -0.55 8.62 3.92
N CYS A 97 -1.14 8.61 5.12
CA CYS A 97 -2.58 8.41 5.33
C CYS A 97 -3.36 9.72 5.62
N ARG A 98 -2.82 10.90 5.27
CA ARG A 98 -3.57 12.17 5.32
C ARG A 98 -3.51 12.90 3.99
#